data_AF-A0A960M6H3-F1
#
_entry.id   AF-A0A960M6H3-F1
#
_cell.length_a   1.000
_cell.length_b   1.000
_cell.length_c   1.000
_cell.angle_alpha   90.00
_cell.angle_beta   90.00
_cell.angle_gamma   90.00
#
_symmetry.space_group_name_H-M   'P 1'
#
loop_
_entity.id
_entity.type
_entity.pdbx_description
1 polymer ?
#
loop_
_entity_poly.entity_id
_entity_poly.type
_entity_poly.pdbx_seq_one_letter_code
_entity_poly.pdbx_strand_id
1 'polypeptide(L)'
;MEKYEERTEFRQSLEEIIRAGAQKMLQQAVENEVEEFMKQFCDIRDEQGHRRVTRNGYLPEREIQTGVGPLKVKKPRVKGEAFTSAILPRYMRRTPSIDALIPALYLKGVSTGSMSEALSAILGEHAKGLSATNISRLTQCWEEEYKEWCKRDLSDKEYVYFWVDGIYFNVRLTDDRPCSLVVIGALSNGKKEMVAIHDGERESKLSWKTVLQDLKSRGLKTSPKLSIGDGALGFWAALEEEFPECRHQRCWVHKTANILDKMPKSVQVDAKRMVHDMYMAPTKKDGLKAMDDFISLYEAKYPKACQCLEKDKDQLFSFYDYPAEHWQHIRTTNPIESTFATIRHRSRQTKGCGSRTATLSMVFKLSMSAESHWRKLRGKEKIIKVMNGIVFKDGEEIEAAA
;
A
#
# COMPACT_ATOMS: atom_id res chain seq x y z
N MET A 1 -53.49 -2.79 -26.58
CA MET A 1 -52.09 -3.22 -26.76
C MET A 1 -51.37 -2.42 -27.84
N GLU A 2 -52.07 -1.86 -28.84
CA GLU A 2 -51.43 -1.03 -29.89
C GLU A 2 -50.81 0.30 -29.42
N LYS A 3 -51.28 0.93 -28.32
CA LYS A 3 -50.70 2.20 -27.81
C LYS A 3 -49.37 2.06 -27.06
N TYR A 4 -48.91 0.84 -26.80
CA TYR A 4 -47.60 0.59 -26.15
C TYR A 4 -46.51 0.23 -27.16
N GLU A 5 -46.86 -0.13 -28.40
CA GLU A 5 -45.89 -0.50 -29.44
C GLU A 5 -45.40 0.73 -30.25
N GLU A 6 -46.20 1.80 -30.36
CA GLU A 6 -45.80 3.04 -31.05
C GLU A 6 -44.78 3.92 -30.28
N ARG A 7 -44.50 3.65 -29.01
CA ARG A 7 -43.49 4.40 -28.24
C ARG A 7 -42.08 3.81 -28.33
N THR A 8 -41.90 2.79 -29.16
CA THR A 8 -40.65 2.05 -29.36
C THR A 8 -39.80 2.64 -30.49
N GLU A 9 -40.30 3.64 -31.21
CA GLU A 9 -39.51 4.45 -32.14
C GLU A 9 -39.16 5.80 -31.49
N PHE A 10 -37.86 6.14 -31.50
CA PHE A 10 -37.30 7.40 -30.99
C PHE A 10 -37.30 7.64 -29.47
N ARG A 11 -36.68 6.74 -28.72
CA ARG A 11 -35.83 7.17 -27.61
C ARG A 11 -34.47 6.53 -27.76
N GLN A 12 -33.55 7.26 -28.41
CA GLN A 12 -32.13 7.00 -28.14
C GLN A 12 -31.98 6.98 -26.63
N SER A 13 -31.41 5.90 -26.09
CA SER A 13 -31.11 5.87 -24.66
C SER A 13 -30.27 7.11 -24.34
N LEU A 14 -30.40 7.69 -23.15
CA LEU A 14 -29.61 8.86 -22.75
C LEU A 14 -28.11 8.62 -23.03
N GLU A 15 -27.65 7.38 -22.86
CA GLU A 15 -26.29 6.93 -23.16
C GLU A 15 -25.94 7.01 -24.66
N GLU A 16 -26.86 6.66 -25.57
CA GLU A 16 -26.64 6.78 -27.02
C GLU A 16 -26.52 8.25 -27.45
N ILE A 17 -27.33 9.14 -26.89
CA ILE A 17 -27.26 10.58 -27.15
C ILE A 17 -25.90 11.12 -26.70
N ILE A 18 -25.49 10.76 -25.48
CA ILE A 18 -24.19 11.15 -24.92
C ILE A 18 -23.05 10.61 -25.80
N ARG A 19 -23.11 9.34 -26.21
CA ARG A 19 -22.07 8.70 -27.02
C ARG A 19 -21.96 9.34 -28.40
N ALA A 20 -23.08 9.61 -29.06
CA ALA A 20 -23.11 10.30 -30.36
C ALA A 20 -22.54 11.73 -30.25
N GLY A 21 -22.93 12.48 -29.21
CA GLY A 21 -22.39 13.80 -28.93
C GLY A 21 -20.88 13.77 -28.68
N ALA A 22 -20.41 12.86 -27.84
CA ALA A 22 -18.99 12.67 -27.54
C ALA A 22 -18.17 12.29 -28.78
N GLN A 23 -18.69 11.40 -29.63
CA GLN A 23 -18.04 11.01 -30.87
C GLN A 23 -17.89 12.19 -31.83
N LYS A 24 -18.94 13.00 -31.99
CA LYS A 24 -18.91 14.19 -32.85
C LYS A 24 -17.90 15.23 -32.33
N MET A 25 -17.91 15.48 -31.02
CA MET A 25 -16.96 16.41 -30.39
C MET A 25 -15.52 15.93 -30.53
N LEU A 26 -15.24 14.64 -30.32
CA LEU A 26 -13.91 14.07 -30.49
C LEU A 26 -13.43 14.17 -31.94
N GLN A 27 -14.30 13.81 -32.90
CA GLN A 27 -13.97 13.93 -34.33
C GLN A 27 -13.63 15.38 -34.68
N GLN A 28 -14.45 16.35 -34.24
CA GLN A 28 -14.20 17.77 -34.50
C GLN A 28 -12.90 18.27 -33.86
N ALA A 29 -12.59 17.83 -32.64
CA ALA A 29 -11.36 18.23 -31.96
C ALA A 29 -10.11 17.73 -32.70
N VAL A 30 -10.16 16.48 -33.20
CA VAL A 30 -9.07 15.91 -34.02
C VAL A 30 -8.95 16.61 -35.38
N GLU A 31 -10.07 16.99 -36.00
CA GLU A 31 -10.07 17.79 -37.23
C GLU A 31 -9.39 19.16 -37.00
N ASN A 32 -9.80 19.86 -35.94
CA ASN A 32 -9.27 21.17 -35.59
C ASN A 32 -7.76 21.11 -35.31
N GLU A 33 -7.29 20.08 -34.59
CA GLU A 33 -5.86 19.89 -34.30
C GLU A 33 -5.03 19.73 -35.60
N VAL A 34 -5.55 19.00 -36.58
CA VAL A 34 -4.88 18.86 -37.89
C VAL A 34 -4.94 20.16 -38.69
N GLU A 35 -6.07 20.87 -38.68
CA GLU A 35 -6.17 22.16 -39.35
C GLU A 35 -5.22 23.20 -38.76
N GLU A 36 -5.09 23.24 -37.43
CA GLU A 36 -4.15 24.11 -36.73
C GLU A 36 -2.70 23.76 -37.09
N PHE A 37 -2.35 22.46 -37.12
CA PHE A 37 -1.04 22.02 -37.60
C PHE A 37 -0.81 22.44 -39.06
N MET A 38 -1.78 22.26 -39.95
CA MET A 38 -1.64 22.63 -41.37
C MET A 38 -1.50 24.14 -41.58
N LYS A 39 -2.15 24.97 -40.75
CA LYS A 39 -2.00 26.43 -40.79
C LYS A 39 -0.57 26.88 -40.54
N GLN A 40 0.21 26.16 -39.72
CA GLN A 40 1.62 26.47 -39.47
C GLN A 40 2.48 26.35 -40.75
N PHE A 41 2.03 25.60 -41.75
CA PHE A 41 2.76 25.34 -43.00
C PHE A 41 2.01 25.88 -44.23
N CYS A 42 0.99 26.74 -44.06
CA CYS A 42 0.11 27.15 -45.16
C CYS A 42 0.80 27.94 -46.26
N ASP A 43 1.91 28.62 -45.94
CA ASP A 43 2.68 29.45 -46.88
C ASP A 43 3.96 28.77 -47.38
N ILE A 44 4.30 27.60 -46.83
CA ILE A 44 5.51 26.88 -47.19
C ILE A 44 5.23 26.02 -48.44
N ARG A 45 6.06 26.20 -49.47
CA ARG A 45 5.99 25.46 -50.74
C ARG A 45 7.28 24.68 -50.97
N ASP A 46 7.20 23.60 -51.73
CA ASP A 46 8.38 22.90 -52.25
C ASP A 46 8.94 23.58 -53.50
N GLU A 47 10.06 23.06 -54.01
CA GLU A 47 10.74 23.56 -55.22
C GLU A 47 9.86 23.51 -56.48
N GLN A 48 8.75 22.75 -56.46
CA GLN A 48 7.79 22.60 -57.55
C GLN A 48 6.53 23.47 -57.34
N GLY A 49 6.50 24.30 -56.30
CA GLY A 49 5.39 25.20 -56.00
C GLY A 49 4.19 24.52 -55.32
N HIS A 50 4.29 23.26 -54.91
CA HIS A 50 3.24 22.56 -54.17
C HIS A 50 3.30 22.87 -52.67
N ARG A 51 2.15 22.79 -51.98
CA ARG A 51 2.10 22.89 -50.51
C ARG A 51 2.95 21.79 -49.90
N ARG A 52 3.89 22.19 -49.04
CA ARG A 52 4.78 21.25 -48.34
C ARG A 52 4.01 20.28 -47.45
N VAL A 53 2.93 20.75 -46.82
CA VAL A 53 2.03 19.94 -46.00
C VAL A 53 0.65 19.87 -46.64
N THR A 54 0.17 18.64 -46.87
CA THR A 54 -1.15 18.40 -47.47
C THR A 54 -1.93 17.35 -46.69
N ARG A 55 -3.26 17.50 -46.69
CA ARG A 55 -4.19 16.49 -46.17
C ARG A 55 -4.43 15.44 -47.24
N ASN A 56 -4.35 14.16 -46.87
CA ASN A 56 -4.56 13.04 -47.79
C ASN A 56 -5.53 12.00 -47.20
N GLY A 57 -6.79 12.41 -47.08
CA GLY A 57 -7.86 11.57 -46.55
C GLY A 57 -7.70 11.27 -45.05
N TYR A 58 -8.05 10.05 -44.68
CA TYR A 58 -8.07 9.58 -43.29
C TYR A 58 -7.29 8.29 -43.13
N LEU A 59 -6.75 8.07 -41.93
CA LEU A 59 -6.34 6.73 -41.51
C LEU A 59 -7.58 5.85 -41.29
N PRO A 60 -7.42 4.51 -41.26
CA PRO A 60 -8.51 3.61 -40.91
C PRO A 60 -9.22 4.05 -39.64
N GLU A 61 -10.55 3.89 -39.62
CA GLU A 61 -11.35 4.18 -38.44
C GLU A 61 -10.87 3.35 -37.26
N ARG A 62 -10.82 3.99 -36.10
CA ARG A 62 -10.40 3.36 -34.85
C ARG A 62 -11.50 3.49 -33.84
N GLU A 63 -11.70 2.42 -33.09
CA GLU A 63 -12.55 2.41 -31.92
C GLU A 63 -11.69 2.65 -30.67
N ILE A 64 -12.10 3.62 -29.86
CA ILE A 64 -11.42 4.02 -28.62
C ILE A 64 -12.39 3.78 -27.45
N GLN A 65 -11.99 2.93 -26.50
CA GLN A 65 -12.80 2.70 -25.30
C GLN A 65 -12.74 3.92 -24.36
N THR A 66 -13.90 4.46 -24.00
CA THR A 66 -14.05 5.60 -23.09
C THR A 66 -15.02 5.27 -21.95
N GLY A 67 -15.19 6.20 -21.00
CA GLY A 67 -16.16 6.06 -19.91
C GLY A 67 -17.63 6.02 -20.37
N VAL A 68 -17.94 6.49 -21.59
CA VAL A 68 -19.29 6.43 -22.18
C VAL A 68 -19.46 5.29 -23.20
N GLY A 69 -18.47 4.39 -23.23
CA GLY A 69 -18.38 3.28 -24.17
C GLY A 69 -17.39 3.51 -25.32
N PRO A 70 -17.39 2.61 -26.32
CA PRO A 70 -16.52 2.72 -27.49
C PRO A 70 -16.92 3.89 -28.39
N LEU A 71 -15.96 4.74 -28.75
CA LEU A 71 -16.13 5.84 -29.71
C LEU A 71 -15.33 5.57 -30.99
N LYS A 72 -15.98 5.73 -32.15
CA LYS A 72 -15.34 5.58 -33.45
C LYS A 72 -14.80 6.92 -33.94
N VAL A 73 -13.52 6.96 -34.30
CA VAL A 73 -12.85 8.19 -34.75
C VAL A 73 -11.96 7.91 -35.97
N LYS A 74 -11.98 8.83 -36.93
CA LYS A 74 -11.10 8.81 -38.10
C LYS A 74 -10.10 9.95 -37.98
N LYS A 75 -8.82 9.60 -37.85
CA LYS A 75 -7.75 10.60 -37.81
C LYS A 75 -7.43 11.09 -39.24
N PRO A 76 -7.48 12.40 -39.53
CA PRO A 76 -7.02 12.93 -40.80
C PRO A 76 -5.54 12.58 -41.03
N ARG A 77 -5.20 12.23 -42.27
CA ARG A 77 -3.82 11.91 -42.65
C ARG A 77 -3.15 13.14 -43.22
N VAL A 78 -1.97 13.45 -42.70
CA VAL A 78 -1.11 14.54 -43.16
C VAL A 78 0.09 13.96 -43.90
N LYS A 79 0.47 14.56 -45.03
CA LYS A 79 1.66 14.23 -45.84
C LYS A 79 2.61 15.42 -45.85
N GLY A 80 3.92 15.15 -45.88
CA GLY A 80 4.97 16.17 -45.97
C GLY A 80 5.78 16.28 -44.68
N GLU A 81 5.12 16.65 -43.58
CA GLU A 81 5.75 16.81 -42.26
C GLU A 81 5.24 15.78 -41.25
N ALA A 82 6.09 15.44 -40.28
CA ALA A 82 5.77 14.45 -39.26
C ALA A 82 4.75 15.01 -38.24
N PHE A 83 3.49 14.55 -38.33
CA PHE A 83 2.44 14.91 -37.39
C PHE A 83 2.11 13.78 -36.41
N THR A 84 2.12 14.09 -35.11
CA THR A 84 1.56 13.22 -34.06
C THR A 84 0.50 14.02 -33.30
N SER A 85 -0.67 13.40 -33.14
CA SER A 85 -1.81 14.03 -32.48
C SER A 85 -1.64 13.91 -30.97
N ALA A 86 -1.84 15.01 -30.25
CA ALA A 86 -1.88 15.04 -28.80
C ALA A 86 -3.22 14.49 -28.28
N ILE A 87 -4.31 14.75 -29.00
CA ILE A 87 -5.66 14.27 -28.66
C ILE A 87 -5.80 12.76 -28.90
N LEU A 88 -5.28 12.27 -30.04
CA LEU A 88 -5.35 10.88 -30.46
C LEU A 88 -3.95 10.33 -30.82
N PRO A 89 -3.13 10.02 -29.80
CA PRO A 89 -1.82 9.40 -29.97
C PRO A 89 -1.86 8.10 -30.78
N ARG A 90 -0.70 7.75 -31.35
CA ARG A 90 -0.55 6.48 -32.09
C ARG A 90 -0.85 5.31 -31.15
N TYR A 91 -1.56 4.31 -31.67
CA TYR A 91 -1.90 3.06 -30.98
C TYR A 91 -2.78 3.15 -29.71
N MET A 92 -3.18 4.35 -29.26
CA MET A 92 -4.18 4.51 -28.18
C MET A 92 -5.47 3.71 -28.46
N ARG A 93 -5.83 2.75 -27.61
CA ARG A 93 -7.09 1.99 -27.78
C ARG A 93 -8.15 2.35 -26.73
N ARG A 94 -7.77 3.11 -25.71
CA ARG A 94 -8.62 3.50 -24.60
C ARG A 94 -8.09 4.76 -23.94
N THR A 95 -8.96 5.40 -23.16
CA THR A 95 -8.62 6.60 -22.40
C THR A 95 -7.82 6.26 -21.12
N PRO A 96 -6.96 7.16 -20.64
CA PRO A 96 -6.16 6.94 -19.43
C PRO A 96 -6.99 6.61 -18.17
N SER A 97 -8.20 7.14 -18.06
CA SER A 97 -9.11 6.85 -16.94
C SER A 97 -9.56 5.38 -16.92
N ILE A 98 -9.78 4.77 -18.08
CA ILE A 98 -10.08 3.34 -18.20
C ILE A 98 -8.85 2.49 -17.87
N ASP A 99 -7.67 2.92 -18.31
CA ASP A 99 -6.40 2.29 -17.92
C ASP A 99 -6.18 2.31 -16.40
N ALA A 100 -6.57 3.40 -15.72
CA ALA A 100 -6.48 3.54 -14.27
C ALA A 100 -7.56 2.79 -13.49
N LEU A 101 -8.69 2.44 -14.11
CA LEU A 101 -9.77 1.69 -13.47
C LEU A 101 -9.40 0.23 -13.20
N ILE A 102 -8.72 -0.41 -14.15
CA ILE A 102 -8.29 -1.82 -14.05
C ILE A 102 -7.42 -2.09 -12.82
N PRO A 103 -6.32 -1.34 -12.56
CA PRO A 103 -5.52 -1.54 -11.37
C PRO A 103 -6.32 -1.26 -10.10
N ALA A 104 -7.23 -0.28 -10.12
CA ALA A 104 -8.08 0.03 -8.97
C ALA A 104 -9.01 -1.16 -8.64
N LEU A 105 -9.70 -1.74 -9.63
CA LEU A 105 -10.57 -2.90 -9.44
C LEU A 105 -9.78 -4.12 -8.96
N TYR A 106 -8.61 -4.37 -9.56
CA TYR A 106 -7.74 -5.47 -9.15
C TYR A 106 -7.27 -5.31 -7.70
N LEU A 107 -6.80 -4.11 -7.32
CA LEU A 107 -6.43 -3.79 -5.94
C LEU A 107 -7.62 -3.83 -4.98
N LYS A 108 -8.85 -3.67 -5.46
CA LYS A 108 -10.08 -3.84 -4.65
C LYS A 108 -10.55 -5.29 -4.56
N GLY A 109 -9.84 -6.24 -5.18
CA GLY A 109 -10.07 -7.67 -5.04
C GLY A 109 -10.93 -8.28 -6.15
N VAL A 110 -11.19 -7.55 -7.24
CA VAL A 110 -11.81 -8.15 -8.44
C VAL A 110 -10.81 -9.12 -9.06
N SER A 111 -11.17 -10.40 -9.08
CA SER A 111 -10.31 -11.44 -9.64
C SER A 111 -10.11 -11.24 -11.15
N THR A 112 -9.00 -11.75 -11.71
CA THR A 112 -8.76 -11.71 -13.16
C THR A 112 -9.91 -12.33 -13.96
N GLY A 113 -10.55 -13.39 -13.44
CA GLY A 113 -11.69 -14.04 -14.10
C GLY A 113 -12.97 -13.21 -14.05
N SER A 114 -13.19 -12.44 -12.98
CA SER A 114 -14.36 -11.58 -12.79
C SER A 114 -14.18 -10.16 -13.35
N MET A 115 -12.97 -9.82 -13.82
CA MET A 115 -12.65 -8.48 -14.31
C MET A 115 -13.49 -8.08 -15.52
N SER A 116 -13.71 -9.01 -16.46
CA SER A 116 -14.52 -8.74 -17.64
C SER A 116 -15.96 -8.42 -17.28
N GLU A 117 -16.54 -9.17 -16.32
CA GLU A 117 -17.91 -8.97 -15.85
C GLU A 117 -18.06 -7.61 -15.14
N ALA A 118 -17.16 -7.32 -14.20
CA ALA A 118 -17.18 -6.05 -13.46
C ALA A 118 -17.09 -4.83 -14.39
N LEU A 119 -16.31 -4.93 -15.46
CA LEU A 119 -16.15 -3.84 -16.41
C LEU A 119 -17.28 -3.73 -17.41
N SER A 120 -17.84 -4.86 -17.88
CA SER A 120 -19.07 -4.82 -18.67
C SER A 120 -20.23 -4.17 -17.90
N ALA A 121 -20.30 -4.38 -16.58
CA ALA A 121 -21.30 -3.73 -15.73
C ALA A 121 -21.10 -2.20 -15.59
N ILE A 122 -19.86 -1.70 -15.70
CA ILE A 122 -19.54 -0.26 -15.57
C ILE A 122 -19.55 0.46 -16.92
N LEU A 123 -19.07 -0.20 -17.98
CA LEU A 123 -18.76 0.39 -19.28
C LEU A 123 -19.68 -0.12 -20.42
N GLY A 124 -20.61 -1.04 -20.12
CA GLY A 124 -21.53 -1.68 -21.06
C GLY A 124 -20.97 -2.95 -21.71
N GLU A 125 -21.84 -3.77 -22.32
CA GLU A 125 -21.48 -5.05 -22.97
C GLU A 125 -20.48 -4.90 -24.13
N HIS A 126 -20.39 -3.70 -24.71
CA HIS A 126 -19.45 -3.37 -25.76
C HIS A 126 -18.05 -3.04 -25.26
N ALA A 127 -17.81 -3.00 -23.94
CA ALA A 127 -16.50 -2.82 -23.33
C ALA A 127 -15.62 -4.06 -23.50
N LYS A 128 -15.27 -4.37 -24.76
CA LYS A 128 -14.29 -5.40 -25.10
C LYS A 128 -12.90 -4.85 -24.81
N GLY A 129 -11.99 -5.69 -24.31
CA GLY A 129 -10.56 -5.39 -24.41
C GLY A 129 -9.71 -5.52 -23.14
N LEU A 130 -10.12 -6.32 -22.16
CA LEU A 130 -9.24 -6.65 -21.04
C LEU A 130 -8.95 -8.14 -21.00
N SER A 131 -8.06 -8.55 -21.90
CA SER A 131 -7.45 -9.87 -21.86
C SER A 131 -6.55 -10.00 -20.62
N ALA A 132 -6.32 -11.25 -20.18
CA ALA A 132 -5.34 -11.58 -19.16
C ALA A 132 -3.96 -10.93 -19.42
N THR A 133 -3.60 -10.72 -20.68
CA THR A 133 -2.37 -10.04 -21.12
C THR A 133 -2.23 -8.62 -20.57
N ASN A 134 -3.32 -7.85 -20.44
CA ASN A 134 -3.26 -6.50 -19.89
C ASN A 134 -3.00 -6.51 -18.39
N ILE A 135 -3.57 -7.48 -17.66
CA ILE A 135 -3.31 -7.67 -16.23
C ILE A 135 -1.85 -8.07 -16.02
N SER A 136 -1.30 -8.95 -16.85
CA SER A 136 0.12 -9.32 -16.79
C SER A 136 1.05 -8.12 -17.02
N ARG A 137 0.76 -7.27 -18.02
CA ARG A 137 1.52 -6.03 -18.26
C ARG A 137 1.44 -5.07 -17.07
N LEU A 138 0.28 -4.99 -16.45
CA LEU A 138 0.05 -4.13 -15.30
C LEU A 138 0.88 -4.59 -14.10
N THR A 139 0.89 -5.90 -13.83
CA THR A 139 1.75 -6.51 -12.82
C THR A 139 3.23 -6.20 -13.10
N GLN A 140 3.67 -6.26 -14.36
CA GLN A 140 5.05 -5.93 -14.73
C GLN A 140 5.41 -4.47 -14.39
N CYS A 141 4.54 -3.50 -14.70
CA CYS A 141 4.76 -2.11 -14.27
C CYS A 141 4.86 -2.00 -12.74
N TRP A 142 4.03 -2.72 -12.00
CA TRP A 142 4.12 -2.71 -10.53
C TRP A 142 5.40 -3.33 -10.00
N GLU A 143 5.93 -4.35 -10.67
CA GLU A 143 7.24 -4.93 -10.33
C GLU A 143 8.38 -3.93 -10.57
N GLU A 144 8.32 -3.15 -11.64
CA GLU A 144 9.28 -2.08 -11.92
C GLU A 144 9.20 -0.97 -10.86
N GLU A 145 7.99 -0.48 -10.57
CA GLU A 145 7.78 0.52 -9.51
C GLU A 145 8.21 0.02 -8.13
N TYR A 146 7.97 -1.25 -7.80
CA TYR A 146 8.43 -1.84 -6.55
C TYR A 146 9.97 -1.88 -6.49
N LYS A 147 10.65 -2.26 -7.59
CA LYS A 147 12.12 -2.26 -7.66
C LYS A 147 12.69 -0.86 -7.51
N GLU A 148 12.08 0.15 -8.12
CA GLU A 148 12.47 1.55 -7.96
C GLU A 148 12.26 2.04 -6.52
N TRP A 149 11.09 1.74 -5.94
CA TRP A 149 10.77 2.09 -4.56
C TRP A 149 11.70 1.44 -3.54
N CYS A 150 12.16 0.21 -3.81
CA CYS A 150 13.17 -0.46 -3.00
C CYS A 150 14.55 0.21 -3.05
N LYS A 151 14.84 1.03 -4.08
CA LYS A 151 16.11 1.76 -4.23
C LYS A 151 16.00 3.23 -3.84
N ARG A 152 14.82 3.69 -3.39
CA ARG A 152 14.58 5.10 -3.10
C ARG A 152 15.53 5.63 -2.03
N ASP A 153 15.88 6.90 -2.15
CA ASP A 153 16.70 7.58 -1.17
C ASP A 153 15.93 7.81 0.15
N LEU A 154 16.63 7.55 1.26
CA LEU A 154 16.18 7.74 2.64
C LEU A 154 17.06 8.75 3.39
N SER A 155 17.97 9.45 2.70
CA SER A 155 18.89 10.42 3.31
C SER A 155 18.21 11.55 4.08
N ASP A 156 17.06 12.00 3.60
CA ASP A 156 16.23 13.05 4.23
C ASP A 156 15.21 12.49 5.24
N LYS A 157 15.26 11.19 5.54
CA LYS A 157 14.27 10.53 6.39
C LYS A 157 14.79 10.34 7.79
N GLU A 158 13.99 10.79 8.76
CA GLU A 158 14.19 10.51 10.17
C GLU A 158 12.93 9.90 10.75
N TYR A 159 13.08 8.69 11.29
CA TYR A 159 11.98 7.94 11.86
C TYR A 159 12.08 7.93 13.38
N VAL A 160 11.03 8.35 14.08
CA VAL A 160 10.99 8.27 15.55
C VAL A 160 10.76 6.82 16.00
N TYR A 161 9.86 6.11 15.31
CA TYR A 161 9.44 4.74 15.65
C TYR A 161 9.41 3.84 14.43
N PHE A 162 9.77 2.58 14.63
CA PHE A 162 9.53 1.48 13.70
C PHE A 162 8.51 0.50 14.25
N TRP A 163 7.60 0.03 13.40
CA TRP A 163 6.85 -1.20 13.63
C TRP A 163 7.38 -2.23 12.65
N VAL A 164 7.61 -3.45 13.14
CA VAL A 164 8.13 -4.55 12.32
C VAL A 164 7.33 -5.82 12.49
N ASP A 165 7.24 -6.61 11.43
CA ASP A 165 6.58 -7.91 11.44
C ASP A 165 7.08 -8.81 10.29
N GLY A 166 6.99 -10.12 10.49
CA GLY A 166 7.23 -11.14 9.47
C GLY A 166 5.90 -11.71 8.99
N ILE A 167 5.59 -11.53 7.71
CA ILE A 167 4.26 -11.84 7.17
C ILE A 167 4.36 -12.93 6.12
N TYR A 168 3.78 -14.08 6.46
CA TYR A 168 3.73 -15.23 5.59
C TYR A 168 2.59 -15.11 4.57
N PHE A 169 2.93 -15.30 3.30
CA PHE A 169 1.98 -15.38 2.20
C PHE A 169 1.99 -16.79 1.59
N ASN A 170 0.83 -17.23 1.09
CA ASN A 170 0.75 -18.43 0.26
C ASN A 170 1.06 -18.02 -1.19
N VAL A 171 2.10 -18.59 -1.79
CA VAL A 171 2.41 -18.42 -3.22
C VAL A 171 1.92 -19.65 -3.98
N ARG A 172 1.27 -19.45 -5.12
CA ARG A 172 0.58 -20.52 -5.84
C ARG A 172 1.52 -21.48 -6.60
N LEU A 173 2.71 -21.01 -6.99
CA LEU A 173 3.64 -21.77 -7.83
C LEU A 173 4.78 -22.47 -7.05
N THR A 174 4.78 -22.39 -5.72
CA THR A 174 5.81 -22.99 -4.86
C THR A 174 5.20 -23.46 -3.54
N ASP A 175 5.66 -24.60 -2.99
CA ASP A 175 5.27 -25.04 -1.64
C ASP A 175 5.90 -24.16 -0.53
N ASP A 176 6.83 -23.28 -0.88
CA ASP A 176 7.41 -22.30 0.02
C ASP A 176 6.37 -21.27 0.48
N ARG A 177 6.34 -21.01 1.79
CA ARG A 177 5.61 -19.89 2.40
C ARG A 177 6.58 -18.73 2.61
N PRO A 178 6.79 -17.85 1.61
CA PRO A 178 7.71 -16.75 1.75
C PRO A 178 7.28 -15.83 2.89
N CYS A 179 8.27 -15.39 3.67
CA CYS A 179 8.11 -14.49 4.79
C CYS A 179 8.46 -13.08 4.32
N SER A 180 7.46 -12.22 4.12
CA SER A 180 7.73 -10.81 3.84
C SER A 180 8.09 -10.10 5.14
N LEU A 181 9.30 -9.56 5.22
CA LEU A 181 9.75 -8.73 6.33
C LEU A 181 9.30 -7.31 6.07
N VAL A 182 8.53 -6.75 7.00
CA VAL A 182 7.85 -5.47 6.82
C VAL A 182 8.33 -4.50 7.88
N VAL A 183 8.59 -3.27 7.45
CA VAL A 183 8.90 -2.14 8.33
C VAL A 183 7.98 -0.97 8.00
N ILE A 184 7.22 -0.50 8.98
CA ILE A 184 6.50 0.79 8.93
C ILE A 184 7.25 1.76 9.83
N GLY A 185 7.49 2.98 9.35
CA GLY A 185 8.16 4.04 10.11
C GLY A 185 7.25 5.22 10.36
N ALA A 186 7.42 5.90 11.49
CA ALA A 186 6.80 7.20 11.75
C ALA A 186 7.81 8.33 11.63
N LEU A 187 7.51 9.32 10.81
CA LEU A 187 8.33 10.52 10.62
C LEU A 187 8.17 11.52 11.76
N SER A 188 9.03 12.53 11.80
CA SER A 188 9.00 13.65 12.77
C SER A 188 7.65 14.37 12.84
N ASN A 189 6.91 14.44 11.74
CA ASN A 189 5.56 15.04 11.68
C ASN A 189 4.42 14.09 12.10
N GLY A 190 4.75 12.88 12.57
CA GLY A 190 3.83 11.83 13.00
C GLY A 190 3.15 11.06 11.85
N LYS A 191 3.45 11.36 10.58
CA LYS A 191 2.98 10.57 9.44
C LYS A 191 3.69 9.21 9.46
N LYS A 192 2.91 8.13 9.30
CA LYS A 192 3.45 6.79 9.10
C LYS A 192 3.64 6.54 7.61
N GLU A 193 4.71 5.85 7.23
CA GLU A 193 4.95 5.40 5.86
C GLU A 193 5.55 3.99 5.83
N MET A 194 5.31 3.27 4.74
CA MET A 194 5.93 1.97 4.56
C MET A 194 7.42 2.19 4.26
N VAL A 195 8.31 1.61 5.05
CA VAL A 195 9.76 1.80 4.93
C VAL A 195 10.38 0.65 4.13
N ALA A 196 9.98 -0.58 4.43
CA ALA A 196 10.45 -1.77 3.73
C ALA A 196 9.36 -2.83 3.61
N ILE A 197 9.33 -3.49 2.46
CA ILE A 197 8.69 -4.77 2.23
C ILE A 197 9.76 -5.59 1.55
N HIS A 198 10.42 -6.45 2.32
CA HIS A 198 11.54 -7.25 1.84
C HIS A 198 11.17 -8.72 1.82
N ASP A 199 11.74 -9.41 0.85
CA ASP A 199 11.57 -10.83 0.72
C ASP A 199 12.50 -11.60 1.67
N GLY A 200 11.97 -12.08 2.78
CA GLY A 200 12.69 -12.96 3.69
C GLY A 200 12.42 -14.42 3.36
N GLU A 201 13.46 -15.25 3.32
CA GLU A 201 13.24 -16.71 3.37
C GLU A 201 12.55 -17.12 4.68
N ARG A 202 12.90 -16.43 5.77
CA ARG A 202 12.42 -16.62 7.15
C ARG A 202 12.78 -15.43 8.02
N GLU A 203 12.22 -15.35 9.21
CA GLU A 203 12.52 -14.33 10.24
C GLU A 203 13.86 -14.59 10.96
N SER A 204 14.93 -14.83 10.20
CA SER A 204 16.27 -15.03 10.75
C SER A 204 16.98 -13.69 11.01
N LYS A 205 18.00 -13.71 11.88
CA LYS A 205 18.89 -12.56 12.10
C LYS A 205 19.50 -12.07 10.78
N LEU A 206 19.97 -12.99 9.93
CA LEU A 206 20.57 -12.64 8.65
C LEU A 206 19.58 -11.91 7.74
N SER A 207 18.35 -12.44 7.61
CA SER A 207 17.31 -11.82 6.79
C SER A 207 17.00 -10.39 7.25
N TRP A 208 16.83 -10.17 8.55
CA TRP A 208 16.57 -8.83 9.11
C TRP A 208 17.77 -7.90 9.00
N LYS A 209 18.99 -8.43 9.18
CA LYS A 209 20.22 -7.66 8.99
C LYS A 209 20.33 -7.13 7.56
N THR A 210 20.02 -7.96 6.56
CA THR A 210 19.95 -7.52 5.15
C THR A 210 18.98 -6.35 4.97
N VAL A 211 17.78 -6.42 5.59
CA VAL A 211 16.80 -5.32 5.52
C VAL A 211 17.37 -4.04 6.13
N LEU A 212 17.92 -4.11 7.35
CA LEU A 212 18.43 -2.93 8.07
C LEU A 212 19.66 -2.33 7.37
N GLN A 213 20.53 -3.15 6.81
CA GLN A 213 21.67 -2.70 6.01
C GLN A 213 21.25 -2.05 4.70
N ASP A 214 20.20 -2.56 4.04
CA ASP A 214 19.58 -1.90 2.89
C ASP A 214 18.97 -0.53 3.26
N LEU A 215 18.34 -0.40 4.44
CA LEU A 215 17.88 0.92 4.89
C LEU A 215 19.04 1.92 4.99
N LYS A 216 20.16 1.51 5.59
CA LYS A 216 21.35 2.34 5.75
C LYS A 216 22.02 2.68 4.43
N SER A 217 22.15 1.70 3.52
CA SER A 217 22.78 1.91 2.21
C SER A 217 22.00 2.90 1.34
N ARG A 218 20.68 2.96 1.53
CA ARG A 218 19.78 3.96 0.92
C ARG A 218 19.82 5.32 1.61
N GLY A 219 20.67 5.52 2.62
CA GLY A 219 20.88 6.82 3.26
C GLY A 219 20.23 7.00 4.62
N LEU A 220 19.55 6.00 5.20
CA LEU A 220 19.00 6.12 6.56
C LEU A 220 20.14 6.20 7.60
N LYS A 221 20.47 7.41 8.03
CA LYS A 221 21.57 7.68 8.98
C LYS A 221 21.15 7.56 10.43
N THR A 222 19.95 8.04 10.75
CA THR A 222 19.49 8.19 12.13
C THR A 222 18.78 6.93 12.61
N SER A 223 19.22 6.40 13.75
CA SER A 223 18.53 5.30 14.41
C SER A 223 17.14 5.72 14.88
N PRO A 224 16.09 4.89 14.68
CA PRO A 224 14.82 5.11 15.36
C PRO A 224 15.00 5.01 16.87
N LYS A 225 14.15 5.71 17.63
CA LYS A 225 14.23 5.71 19.11
C LYS A 225 13.61 4.44 19.71
N LEU A 226 12.56 3.92 19.08
CA LEU A 226 11.87 2.69 19.50
C LEU A 226 11.51 1.84 18.30
N SER A 227 11.76 0.53 18.38
CA SER A 227 11.21 -0.46 17.47
C SER A 227 10.19 -1.34 18.19
N ILE A 228 9.02 -1.52 17.59
CA ILE A 228 7.89 -2.28 18.09
C ILE A 228 7.72 -3.54 17.23
N GLY A 229 7.71 -4.72 17.84
CA GLY A 229 7.57 -5.97 17.11
C GLY A 229 7.13 -7.13 18.00
N ASP A 230 6.95 -8.31 17.39
CA ASP A 230 6.73 -9.55 18.12
C ASP A 230 8.05 -10.18 18.64
N GLY A 231 7.89 -11.23 19.45
CA GLY A 231 8.54 -12.53 19.37
C GLY A 231 9.93 -12.64 18.78
N ALA A 232 10.02 -12.41 17.48
CA ALA A 232 11.05 -12.92 16.60
C ALA A 232 12.46 -12.48 16.96
N LEU A 233 13.24 -13.40 17.54
CA LEU A 233 14.61 -13.16 18.01
C LEU A 233 15.53 -12.66 16.88
N GLY A 234 15.26 -13.02 15.62
CA GLY A 234 16.06 -12.59 14.48
C GLY A 234 16.08 -11.07 14.30
N PHE A 235 14.93 -10.40 14.42
CA PHE A 235 14.88 -8.94 14.27
C PHE A 235 15.67 -8.24 15.36
N TRP A 236 15.41 -8.58 16.63
CA TRP A 236 16.04 -7.92 17.77
C TRP A 236 17.56 -8.06 17.75
N ALA A 237 18.07 -9.26 17.44
CA ALA A 237 19.51 -9.49 17.34
C ALA A 237 20.18 -8.78 16.15
N ALA A 238 19.42 -8.46 15.09
CA ALA A 238 19.90 -7.63 13.98
C ALA A 238 19.81 -6.13 14.32
N LEU A 239 18.76 -5.72 15.04
CA LEU A 239 18.56 -4.34 15.47
C LEU A 239 19.64 -3.89 16.45
N GLU A 240 20.01 -4.72 17.43
CA GLU A 240 21.11 -4.41 18.37
C GLU A 240 22.45 -4.19 17.66
N GLU A 241 22.69 -4.87 16.53
CA GLU A 241 23.93 -4.76 15.77
C GLU A 241 23.91 -3.55 14.83
N GLU A 242 22.79 -3.31 14.15
CA GLU A 242 22.70 -2.25 13.14
C GLU A 242 22.28 -0.89 13.75
N PHE A 243 21.45 -0.89 14.79
CA PHE A 243 20.91 0.31 15.43
C PHE A 243 20.95 0.16 16.97
N PRO A 244 22.14 0.13 17.58
CA PRO A 244 22.31 -0.18 19.01
C PRO A 244 21.62 0.81 19.96
N GLU A 245 21.37 2.04 19.51
CA GLU A 245 20.65 3.06 20.29
C GLU A 245 19.13 2.87 20.30
N CYS A 246 18.61 2.03 19.41
CA CYS A 246 17.17 1.79 19.30
C CYS A 246 16.67 0.92 20.44
N ARG A 247 15.70 1.43 21.20
CA ARG A 247 15.05 0.63 22.26
C ARG A 247 14.07 -0.38 21.68
N HIS A 248 13.84 -1.45 22.44
CA HIS A 248 12.94 -2.53 22.08
C HIS A 248 11.59 -2.38 22.77
N GLN A 249 10.51 -2.52 22.02
CA GLN A 249 9.17 -2.65 22.57
C GLN A 249 8.50 -3.90 22.03
N ARG A 250 8.04 -4.74 22.95
CA ARG A 250 7.32 -5.97 22.59
C ARG A 250 5.83 -5.69 22.46
N CYS A 251 5.21 -6.22 21.41
CA CYS A 251 3.78 -6.05 21.18
C CYS A 251 2.97 -6.76 22.26
N TRP A 252 2.13 -6.00 22.99
CA TRP A 252 1.25 -6.57 24.01
C TRP A 252 0.18 -7.49 23.44
N VAL A 253 -0.27 -7.29 22.20
CA VAL A 253 -1.26 -8.15 21.54
C VAL A 253 -0.69 -9.55 21.32
N HIS A 254 0.46 -9.64 20.63
CA HIS A 254 1.14 -10.92 20.42
C HIS A 254 1.58 -11.55 21.74
N LYS A 255 2.06 -10.74 22.69
CA LYS A 255 2.41 -11.25 24.02
C LYS A 255 1.23 -11.88 24.74
N THR A 256 0.08 -11.20 24.73
CA THR A 256 -1.15 -11.71 25.33
C THR A 256 -1.54 -13.04 24.68
N ALA A 257 -1.54 -13.14 23.35
CA ALA A 257 -1.81 -14.40 22.65
C ALA A 257 -0.85 -15.53 23.09
N ASN A 258 0.45 -15.23 23.15
CA ASN A 258 1.49 -16.18 23.56
C ASN A 258 1.35 -16.66 25.01
N ILE A 259 0.85 -15.81 25.92
CA ILE A 259 0.56 -16.17 27.31
C ILE A 259 -0.66 -17.09 27.36
N LEU A 260 -1.76 -16.67 26.71
CA LEU A 260 -3.03 -17.40 26.73
C LEU A 260 -2.93 -18.79 26.10
N ASP A 261 -2.12 -18.97 25.05
CA ASP A 261 -1.89 -20.28 24.40
C ASP A 261 -1.28 -21.33 25.36
N LYS A 262 -0.62 -20.87 26.43
CA LYS A 262 -0.05 -21.74 27.48
C LYS A 262 -1.03 -22.04 28.61
N MET A 263 -2.29 -21.63 28.47
CA MET A 263 -3.33 -21.76 29.48
C MET A 263 -4.60 -22.41 28.91
N PRO A 264 -5.35 -23.20 29.69
CA PRO A 264 -6.64 -23.74 29.26
C PRO A 264 -7.66 -22.65 28.92
N LYS A 265 -8.50 -22.87 27.90
CA LYS A 265 -9.51 -21.89 27.44
C LYS A 265 -10.43 -21.38 28.55
N SER A 266 -10.74 -22.21 29.56
CA SER A 266 -11.62 -21.84 30.68
C SER A 266 -11.10 -20.69 31.53
N VAL A 267 -9.78 -20.52 31.65
CA VAL A 267 -9.17 -19.45 32.47
C VAL A 267 -8.69 -18.25 31.64
N GLN A 268 -8.68 -18.37 30.30
CA GLN A 268 -8.12 -17.35 29.41
C GLN A 268 -8.86 -16.01 29.49
N VAL A 269 -10.16 -16.00 29.80
CA VAL A 269 -10.93 -14.74 29.91
C VAL A 269 -10.41 -13.88 31.06
N ASP A 270 -10.26 -14.46 32.25
CA ASP A 270 -9.75 -13.74 33.42
C ASP A 270 -8.27 -13.39 33.27
N ALA A 271 -7.46 -14.34 32.77
CA ALA A 271 -6.04 -14.10 32.51
C ALA A 271 -5.83 -12.94 31.52
N LYS A 272 -6.64 -12.86 30.46
CA LYS A 272 -6.58 -11.77 29.47
C LYS A 272 -6.93 -10.43 30.09
N ARG A 273 -7.91 -10.37 30.99
CA ARG A 273 -8.26 -9.14 31.72
C ARG A 273 -7.09 -8.67 32.56
N MET A 274 -6.48 -9.55 33.36
CA MET A 274 -5.32 -9.19 34.17
C MET A 274 -4.13 -8.71 33.32
N VAL A 275 -3.84 -9.38 32.20
CA VAL A 275 -2.80 -8.92 31.26
C VAL A 275 -3.14 -7.54 30.68
N HIS A 276 -4.42 -7.29 30.37
CA HIS A 276 -4.87 -5.98 29.91
C HIS A 276 -4.64 -4.87 30.96
N ASP A 277 -4.91 -5.16 32.23
CA ASP A 277 -4.72 -4.21 33.33
C ASP A 277 -3.24 -3.83 33.49
N MET A 278 -2.30 -4.75 33.24
CA MET A 278 -0.86 -4.48 33.31
C MET A 278 -0.42 -3.33 32.40
N TYR A 279 -0.79 -3.38 31.12
CA TYR A 279 -0.35 -2.36 30.16
C TYR A 279 -1.27 -1.15 30.09
N MET A 280 -2.47 -1.21 30.67
CA MET A 280 -3.35 -0.06 30.81
C MET A 280 -3.15 0.72 32.11
N ALA A 281 -2.32 0.22 33.01
CA ALA A 281 -1.98 0.90 34.25
C ALA A 281 -1.45 2.33 34.01
N PRO A 282 -1.73 3.28 34.91
CA PRO A 282 -1.32 4.68 34.73
C PRO A 282 0.19 4.86 34.82
N THR A 283 0.88 4.04 35.63
CA THR A 283 2.34 4.10 35.81
C THR A 283 2.97 2.73 35.58
N LYS A 284 4.27 2.74 35.26
CA LYS A 284 5.09 1.52 35.15
C LYS A 284 5.08 0.74 36.46
N LYS A 285 5.10 1.41 37.61
CA LYS A 285 5.04 0.77 38.93
C LYS A 285 3.74 -0.01 39.12
N ASP A 286 2.60 0.58 38.74
CA ASP A 286 1.31 -0.08 38.87
C ASP A 286 1.17 -1.25 37.89
N GLY A 287 1.68 -1.10 36.67
CA GLY A 287 1.71 -2.19 35.68
C GLY A 287 2.57 -3.37 36.11
N LEU A 288 3.72 -3.08 36.73
CA LEU A 288 4.59 -4.10 37.33
C LEU A 288 3.93 -4.82 38.51
N LYS A 289 3.23 -4.09 39.37
CA LYS A 289 2.45 -4.69 40.46
C LYS A 289 1.36 -5.64 39.91
N ALA A 290 0.62 -5.22 38.89
CA ALA A 290 -0.38 -6.07 38.25
C ALA A 290 0.23 -7.34 37.62
N MET A 291 1.48 -7.25 37.13
CA MET A 291 2.23 -8.41 36.65
C MET A 291 2.60 -9.36 37.81
N ASP A 292 3.06 -8.83 38.94
CA ASP A 292 3.38 -9.64 40.12
C ASP A 292 2.12 -10.35 40.69
N ASP A 293 0.96 -9.67 40.66
CA ASP A 293 -0.33 -10.25 41.06
C ASP A 293 -0.74 -11.41 40.12
N PHE A 294 -0.52 -11.26 38.81
CA PHE A 294 -0.77 -12.33 37.83
C PHE A 294 0.14 -13.55 38.06
N ILE A 295 1.43 -13.31 38.27
CA ILE A 295 2.40 -14.38 38.53
C ILE A 295 2.00 -15.11 39.82
N SER A 296 1.73 -14.39 40.90
CA SER A 296 1.31 -14.98 42.18
C SER A 296 0.07 -15.86 42.06
N LEU A 297 -0.90 -15.45 41.24
CA LEU A 297 -2.15 -16.21 41.03
C LEU A 297 -1.96 -17.47 40.17
N TYR A 298 -1.11 -17.42 39.15
CA TYR A 298 -1.04 -18.45 38.11
C TYR A 298 0.22 -19.31 38.12
N GLU A 299 1.32 -18.90 38.78
CA GLU A 299 2.62 -19.59 38.74
C GLU A 299 2.50 -21.08 39.09
N ALA A 300 1.79 -21.39 40.18
CA ALA A 300 1.66 -22.76 40.67
C ALA A 300 0.93 -23.71 39.69
N LYS A 301 0.05 -23.17 38.83
CA LYS A 301 -0.77 -23.97 37.89
C LYS A 301 -0.28 -23.87 36.44
N TYR A 302 0.27 -22.73 36.06
CA TYR A 302 0.64 -22.38 34.69
C TYR A 302 2.01 -21.70 34.61
N PRO A 303 3.09 -22.32 35.14
CA PRO A 303 4.42 -21.69 35.23
C PRO A 303 4.96 -21.27 33.85
N LYS A 304 4.63 -22.01 32.79
CA LYS A 304 5.04 -21.65 31.42
C LYS A 304 4.43 -20.32 30.94
N ALA A 305 3.22 -19.97 31.39
CA ALA A 305 2.56 -18.72 31.03
C ALA A 305 3.23 -17.52 31.72
N CYS A 306 3.56 -17.68 33.01
CA CYS A 306 4.26 -16.69 33.81
C CYS A 306 5.72 -16.49 33.34
N GLN A 307 6.48 -17.57 33.14
CA GLN A 307 7.82 -17.50 32.54
C GLN A 307 7.80 -16.83 31.17
N CYS A 308 6.74 -17.08 30.39
CA CYS A 308 6.56 -16.38 29.13
C CYS A 308 6.46 -14.87 29.39
N LEU A 309 5.58 -14.41 30.27
CA LEU A 309 5.43 -12.99 30.63
C LEU A 309 6.74 -12.38 31.14
N GLU A 310 7.41 -13.01 32.12
CA GLU A 310 8.64 -12.54 32.77
C GLU A 310 9.80 -12.33 31.81
N LYS A 311 9.98 -13.24 30.84
CA LYS A 311 11.11 -13.19 29.90
C LYS A 311 11.27 -11.85 29.18
N ASP A 312 10.17 -11.18 28.86
CA ASP A 312 10.16 -9.94 28.07
C ASP A 312 9.75 -8.71 28.91
N LYS A 313 9.84 -8.78 30.24
CA LYS A 313 9.35 -7.75 31.19
C LYS A 313 9.80 -6.34 30.80
N ASP A 314 11.10 -6.12 30.64
CA ASP A 314 11.65 -4.78 30.39
C ASP A 314 11.19 -4.21 29.05
N GLN A 315 11.17 -5.05 28.00
CA GLN A 315 10.77 -4.64 26.67
C GLN A 315 9.24 -4.48 26.54
N LEU A 316 8.44 -5.13 27.38
CA LEU A 316 6.99 -4.93 27.42
C LEU A 316 6.60 -3.58 28.01
N PHE A 317 7.36 -3.10 29.00
CA PHE A 317 7.09 -1.87 29.73
C PHE A 317 7.89 -0.66 29.23
N SER A 318 8.66 -0.79 28.15
CA SER A 318 9.49 0.29 27.58
C SER A 318 8.68 1.49 27.10
N PHE A 319 7.41 1.31 26.71
CA PHE A 319 6.55 2.39 26.26
C PHE A 319 6.33 3.48 27.33
N TYR A 320 6.45 3.17 28.63
CA TYR A 320 6.30 4.15 29.71
C TYR A 320 7.38 5.25 29.68
N ASP A 321 8.51 5.00 29.01
CA ASP A 321 9.61 5.96 28.83
C ASP A 321 9.38 6.88 27.62
N TYR A 322 8.17 6.92 27.07
CA TYR A 322 7.74 7.74 25.93
C TYR A 322 6.44 8.48 26.26
N PRO A 323 6.08 9.56 25.54
CA PRO A 323 4.88 10.34 25.81
C PRO A 323 3.60 9.50 25.93
N ALA A 324 2.76 9.83 26.92
CA ALA A 324 1.50 9.11 27.19
C ALA A 324 0.59 9.04 25.94
N GLU A 325 0.56 10.10 25.13
CA GLU A 325 -0.22 10.17 23.90
C GLU A 325 0.21 9.13 22.85
N HIS A 326 1.48 8.69 22.91
CA HIS A 326 2.04 7.74 21.95
C HIS A 326 1.72 6.29 22.34
N TRP A 327 1.42 6.01 23.61
CA TRP A 327 1.26 4.66 24.16
C TRP A 327 0.28 3.79 23.38
N GLN A 328 -0.85 4.35 22.97
CA GLN A 328 -1.85 3.65 22.16
C GLN A 328 -1.27 3.08 20.85
N HIS A 329 -0.26 3.75 20.29
CA HIS A 329 0.38 3.35 19.03
C HIS A 329 1.57 2.41 19.24
N ILE A 330 2.34 2.58 20.31
CA ILE A 330 3.61 1.88 20.49
C ILE A 330 3.50 0.61 21.35
N ARG A 331 2.38 0.40 22.07
CA ARG A 331 2.13 -0.87 22.78
C ARG A 331 1.83 -2.05 21.83
N THR A 332 1.50 -1.78 20.56
CA THR A 332 1.00 -2.79 19.62
C THR A 332 1.58 -2.65 18.22
N THR A 333 1.56 -3.73 17.45
CA THR A 333 1.85 -3.80 16.01
C THR A 333 0.63 -3.56 15.13
N ASN A 334 -0.45 -2.99 15.69
CA ASN A 334 -1.71 -2.76 14.97
C ASN A 334 -1.55 -1.97 13.65
N PRO A 335 -0.64 -0.99 13.49
CA PRO A 335 -0.40 -0.34 12.20
C PRO A 335 -0.07 -1.35 11.07
N ILE A 336 0.66 -2.41 11.38
CA ILE A 336 0.95 -3.51 10.45
C ILE A 336 -0.27 -4.42 10.33
N GLU A 337 -0.78 -4.93 11.45
CA GLU A 337 -1.87 -5.94 11.45
C GLU A 337 -3.11 -5.45 10.69
N SER A 338 -3.52 -4.19 10.90
CA SER A 338 -4.67 -3.59 10.21
C SER A 338 -4.45 -3.48 8.69
N THR A 339 -3.24 -3.08 8.29
CA THR A 339 -2.85 -3.00 6.87
C THR A 339 -2.89 -4.38 6.23
N PHE A 340 -2.27 -5.36 6.89
CA PHE A 340 -2.11 -6.70 6.31
C PHE A 340 -3.36 -7.57 6.43
N ALA A 341 -4.28 -7.30 7.35
CA ALA A 341 -5.62 -7.90 7.32
C ALA A 341 -6.33 -7.61 5.99
N THR A 342 -6.25 -6.36 5.52
CA THR A 342 -6.83 -5.94 4.24
C THR A 342 -6.10 -6.59 3.06
N ILE A 343 -4.77 -6.68 3.11
CA ILE A 343 -3.95 -7.32 2.08
C ILE A 343 -4.26 -8.82 1.99
N ARG A 344 -4.24 -9.54 3.11
CA ARG A 344 -4.56 -10.98 3.18
C ARG A 344 -5.96 -11.28 2.65
N HIS A 345 -6.95 -10.46 2.99
CA HIS A 345 -8.30 -10.60 2.45
C HIS A 345 -8.29 -10.54 0.91
N ARG A 346 -7.57 -9.57 0.33
CA ARG A 346 -7.49 -9.39 -1.13
C ARG A 346 -6.69 -10.50 -1.81
N SER A 347 -5.54 -10.90 -1.25
CA SER A 347 -4.73 -12.00 -1.77
C SER A 347 -5.48 -13.35 -1.78
N ARG A 348 -6.37 -13.58 -0.81
CA ARG A 348 -7.23 -14.77 -0.77
C ARG A 348 -8.22 -14.81 -1.92
N GLN A 349 -8.84 -13.67 -2.28
CA GLN A 349 -9.81 -13.60 -3.38
C GLN A 349 -9.17 -13.80 -4.76
N THR A 350 -7.93 -13.34 -4.94
CA THR A 350 -7.19 -13.51 -6.19
C THR A 350 -6.51 -14.88 -6.34
N LYS A 351 -6.64 -15.77 -5.34
CA LYS A 351 -5.99 -17.10 -5.25
C LYS A 351 -4.45 -17.05 -5.38
N GLY A 352 -3.84 -15.96 -4.90
CA GLY A 352 -2.39 -15.73 -4.92
C GLY A 352 -1.87 -15.20 -6.26
N CYS A 353 -0.77 -14.44 -6.21
CA CYS A 353 -0.04 -14.03 -7.41
C CYS A 353 0.86 -15.17 -7.87
N GLY A 354 1.02 -15.34 -9.19
CA GLY A 354 1.78 -16.45 -9.76
C GLY A 354 3.19 -16.57 -9.15
N SER A 355 3.97 -15.48 -9.16
CA SER A 355 5.35 -15.46 -8.63
C SER A 355 5.47 -14.74 -7.27
N ARG A 356 6.62 -14.96 -6.61
CA ARG A 356 7.02 -14.26 -5.39
C ARG A 356 7.14 -12.74 -5.62
N THR A 357 7.78 -12.32 -6.71
CA THR A 357 7.90 -10.90 -7.10
C THR A 357 6.55 -10.24 -7.36
N ALA A 358 5.64 -10.92 -8.05
CA ALA A 358 4.29 -10.41 -8.28
C ALA A 358 3.51 -10.26 -6.96
N THR A 359 3.71 -11.19 -6.03
CA THR A 359 3.12 -11.11 -4.68
C THR A 359 3.63 -9.87 -3.94
N LEU A 360 4.94 -9.66 -3.88
CA LEU A 360 5.55 -8.49 -3.23
C LEU A 360 5.10 -7.17 -3.85
N SER A 361 5.01 -7.12 -5.18
CA SER A 361 4.59 -5.93 -5.92
C SER A 361 3.13 -5.57 -5.65
N MET A 362 2.26 -6.59 -5.54
CA MET A 362 0.88 -6.40 -5.12
C MET A 362 0.79 -5.95 -3.66
N VAL A 363 1.55 -6.57 -2.74
CA VAL A 363 1.62 -6.16 -1.33
C VAL A 363 2.08 -4.71 -1.23
N PHE A 364 3.09 -4.32 -2.00
CA PHE A 364 3.58 -2.95 -2.12
C PHE A 364 2.46 -1.98 -2.54
N LYS A 365 1.78 -2.23 -3.65
CA LYS A 365 0.71 -1.35 -4.13
C LYS A 365 -0.46 -1.24 -3.17
N LEU A 366 -0.85 -2.35 -2.55
CA LEU A 366 -1.90 -2.36 -1.53
C LEU A 366 -1.47 -1.58 -0.28
N SER A 367 -0.20 -1.69 0.12
CA SER A 367 0.37 -0.95 1.24
C SER A 367 0.42 0.56 0.97
N MET A 368 0.84 0.97 -0.24
CA MET A 368 0.80 2.38 -0.65
C MET A 368 -0.61 2.96 -0.63
N SER A 369 -1.61 2.18 -1.05
CA SER A 369 -3.01 2.59 -0.96
C SER A 369 -3.53 2.64 0.48
N ALA A 370 -3.05 1.78 1.37
CA ALA A 370 -3.41 1.81 2.78
C ALA A 370 -2.76 2.99 3.52
N GLU A 371 -1.52 3.34 3.16
CA GLU A 371 -0.76 4.42 3.78
C GLU A 371 -1.52 5.76 3.80
N SER A 372 -2.24 6.08 2.72
CA SER A 372 -3.00 7.34 2.63
C SER A 372 -4.12 7.47 3.67
N HIS A 373 -4.53 6.37 4.30
CA HIS A 373 -5.58 6.32 5.31
C HIS A 373 -5.03 6.09 6.72
N TRP A 374 -3.72 5.96 6.89
CA TRP A 374 -3.13 5.76 8.20
C TRP A 374 -3.26 7.01 9.06
N ARG A 375 -3.75 6.80 10.28
CA ARG A 375 -3.79 7.86 11.29
C ARG A 375 -2.37 8.27 11.64
N LYS A 376 -2.12 9.57 11.71
CA LYS A 376 -0.89 10.13 12.30
C LYS A 376 -0.76 9.70 13.76
N LEU A 377 0.45 9.76 14.30
CA LEU A 377 0.67 9.61 15.74
C LEU A 377 -0.07 10.72 16.51
N ARG A 378 -0.78 10.33 17.57
CA ARG A 378 -1.28 11.28 18.58
C ARG A 378 -0.09 11.93 19.29
N GLY A 379 -0.24 13.18 19.72
CA GLY A 379 0.84 13.90 20.40
C GLY A 379 2.02 14.26 19.49
N LYS A 380 1.83 14.41 18.18
CA LYS A 380 2.90 14.66 17.18
C LYS A 380 3.88 15.77 17.59
N GLU A 381 3.44 16.77 18.34
CA GLU A 381 4.27 17.88 18.82
C GLU A 381 5.41 17.40 19.74
N LYS A 382 5.18 16.29 20.49
CA LYS A 382 6.16 15.66 21.38
C LYS A 382 7.15 14.74 20.63
N ILE A 383 6.95 14.46 19.34
CA ILE A 383 7.87 13.62 18.57
C ILE A 383 9.26 14.26 18.49
N ILE A 384 9.31 15.57 18.24
CA ILE A 384 10.58 16.31 18.17
C ILE A 384 11.32 16.22 19.51
N LYS A 385 10.60 16.27 20.64
CA LYS A 385 11.18 16.06 21.97
C LYS A 385 11.83 14.69 22.12
N VAL A 386 11.12 13.63 21.70
CA VAL A 386 11.65 12.26 21.70
C VAL A 386 12.88 12.12 20.79
N MET A 387 12.84 12.73 19.60
CA MET A 387 13.97 12.70 18.66
C MET A 387 15.21 13.41 19.22
N ASN A 388 15.01 14.53 19.92
CA ASN A 388 16.06 15.28 20.60
C ASN A 388 16.57 14.62 21.89
N GLY A 389 16.02 13.47 22.29
CA GLY A 389 16.49 12.71 23.45
C GLY A 389 15.95 13.21 24.79
N ILE A 390 14.87 14.00 24.80
CA ILE A 390 14.19 14.37 26.05
C ILE A 390 13.63 13.12 26.72
N VAL A 391 13.87 13.01 28.03
CA VAL A 391 13.50 11.84 28.83
C VAL A 391 12.05 11.97 29.29
N PHE A 392 11.30 10.89 29.15
CA PHE A 392 9.96 10.76 29.70
C PHE A 392 9.94 9.67 30.76
N LYS A 393 9.10 9.85 31.79
CA LYS A 393 8.80 8.84 32.79
C LYS A 393 7.31 8.81 33.01
N ASP A 394 6.73 7.61 32.89
CA ASP A 394 5.29 7.41 32.97
C ASP A 394 4.51 8.34 32.03
N GLY A 395 5.10 8.67 30.88
CA GLY A 395 4.48 9.47 29.83
C GLY A 395 4.58 10.98 30.00
N GLU A 396 5.18 11.43 31.10
CA GLU A 396 5.43 12.83 31.41
C GLU A 396 6.90 13.18 31.19
N GLU A 397 7.14 14.40 30.73
CA GLU A 397 8.49 14.93 30.49
C GLU A 397 9.17 15.19 31.83
N ILE A 398 10.40 14.70 31.98
CA ILE A 398 11.22 15.04 33.15
C ILE A 398 12.07 16.24 32.74
N GLU A 399 11.86 17.39 33.40
CA GLU A 399 12.81 18.49 33.29
C GLU A 399 14.17 18.02 33.79
N ALA A 400 15.21 18.17 32.96
CA ALA A 400 16.57 17.94 33.41
C ALA A 400 16.82 18.86 34.61
N ALA A 401 17.20 18.29 35.76
CA ALA A 401 17.59 19.09 36.91
C ALA A 401 18.67 20.09 36.46
N ALA A 402 18.35 21.39 36.56
CA ALA A 402 19.18 22.50 36.12
C ALA A 402 20.52 22.55 36.88
#